data_AF-A0A7S1PX51-F1
#
_entry.id   AF-A0A7S1PX51-F1
#
_cell.length_a   1.000
_cell.length_b   1.000
_cell.length_c   1.000
_cell.angle_alpha   90.00
_cell.angle_beta   90.00
_cell.angle_gamma   90.00
#
_symmetry.space_group_name_H-M   'P 1'
#
loop_
_entity.id
_entity.type
_entity.pdbx_description
1 polymer ?
#
loop_
_entity_poly.entity_id
_entity_poly.type
_entity_poly.pdbx_seq_one_letter_code
_entity_poly.pdbx_strand_id
1 'polypeptide(L)'
;RELERLEALEKLQCEVGLPRLHLDDARGRVLLGGAPAPGERAEDIALRTVKVEHDSMGNLVRAETHPSLGLWNEATQCVSDNDSARLLTLVWDRLCEQQGRTHPDPAEMAGA
;
A
#
# COMPACT_ATOMS: atom_id res chain seq x y z
N ARG A 1 -22.81 -21.04 7.14
CA ARG A 1 -23.54 -20.16 6.19
C ARG A 1 -23.07 -18.70 6.22
N GLU A 2 -23.04 -18.00 7.36
CA GLU A 2 -22.58 -16.59 7.39
C GLU A 2 -21.04 -16.46 7.42
N LEU A 3 -20.37 -17.29 8.21
CA LEU A 3 -18.90 -17.39 8.28
C LEU A 3 -18.28 -17.76 6.92
N GLU A 4 -18.80 -18.78 6.25
CA GLU A 4 -18.33 -19.19 4.90
C GLU A 4 -18.48 -18.08 3.86
N ARG A 5 -19.46 -17.18 4.03
CA ARG A 5 -19.71 -16.05 3.12
C ARG A 5 -18.71 -14.92 3.36
N LEU A 6 -18.29 -14.70 4.61
CA LEU A 6 -17.24 -13.76 4.96
C LEU A 6 -15.86 -14.24 4.48
N GLU A 7 -15.55 -15.53 4.66
CA GLU A 7 -14.31 -16.12 4.13
C GLU A 7 -14.24 -16.08 2.61
N ALA A 8 -15.38 -16.28 1.92
CA ALA A 8 -15.45 -16.16 0.46
C ALA A 8 -15.22 -14.72 -0.01
N LEU A 9 -15.72 -13.71 0.72
CA LEU A 9 -15.48 -12.30 0.43
C LEU A 9 -14.02 -11.90 0.66
N GLU A 10 -13.38 -12.44 1.71
CA GLU A 10 -11.96 -12.22 1.98
C GLU A 10 -11.08 -12.85 0.88
N LYS A 11 -11.41 -14.06 0.42
CA LYS A 11 -10.74 -14.70 -0.72
C LYS A 11 -10.90 -13.92 -2.01
N LEU A 12 -12.11 -13.44 -2.32
CA LEU A 12 -12.35 -12.58 -3.47
C LEU A 12 -11.52 -11.30 -3.40
N GLN A 13 -11.39 -10.66 -2.24
CA GLN A 13 -10.52 -9.50 -2.05
C GLN A 13 -9.06 -9.79 -2.43
N CYS A 14 -8.54 -10.96 -2.06
CA CYS A 14 -7.21 -11.40 -2.46
C CYS A 14 -7.08 -11.66 -3.97
N GLU A 15 -8.15 -12.13 -4.62
CA GLU A 15 -8.18 -12.42 -6.07
C GLU A 15 -8.32 -11.18 -6.95
N VAL A 16 -8.95 -10.10 -6.45
CA VAL A 16 -9.09 -8.83 -7.20
C VAL A 16 -7.77 -8.01 -7.20
N GLY A 17 -6.78 -8.40 -6.40
CA GLY A 17 -5.47 -7.74 -6.35
C GLY A 17 -5.48 -6.35 -5.70
N LEU A 18 -6.57 -6.01 -4.98
CA LEU A 18 -6.68 -4.76 -4.24
C LEU A 18 -5.99 -4.87 -2.88
N PRO A 19 -5.21 -3.86 -2.46
CA PRO A 19 -4.55 -3.91 -1.17
C PRO A 19 -5.58 -3.79 -0.05
N ARG A 20 -5.41 -4.61 0.98
CA ARG A 20 -6.03 -4.32 2.27
C ARG A 20 -5.46 -3.01 2.80
N LEU A 21 -6.31 -2.15 3.33
CA LEU A 21 -5.88 -0.89 3.95
C LEU A 21 -6.05 -0.98 5.46
N HIS A 22 -5.03 -0.56 6.20
CA HIS A 22 -5.13 -0.32 7.63
C HIS A 22 -4.85 1.15 7.93
N LEU A 23 -5.85 1.82 8.51
CA LEU A 23 -5.81 3.23 8.84
C LEU A 23 -5.47 3.40 10.34
N ASP A 24 -4.38 4.09 10.62
CA ASP A 24 -3.98 4.53 11.96
C ASP A 24 -4.12 6.06 12.01
N ASP A 25 -5.37 6.52 12.17
CA ASP A 25 -5.73 7.93 12.18
C ASP A 25 -5.04 8.69 13.31
N ALA A 26 -4.84 8.04 14.46
CA ALA A 26 -4.17 8.62 15.61
C ALA A 26 -2.72 9.01 15.32
N ARG A 27 -2.09 8.37 14.33
CA ARG A 27 -0.72 8.63 13.90
C ARG A 27 -0.62 9.20 12.48
N GLY A 28 -1.74 9.41 11.81
CA GLY A 28 -1.79 9.85 10.41
C GLY A 28 -1.09 8.89 9.47
N ARG A 29 -1.38 7.58 9.57
CA ARG A 29 -0.73 6.56 8.73
C ARG A 29 -1.74 5.66 8.03
N VAL A 30 -1.42 5.33 6.79
CA VAL A 30 -2.12 4.32 6.00
C VAL A 30 -1.11 3.22 5.67
N LEU A 31 -1.44 1.98 6.04
CA LEU A 31 -0.64 0.81 5.72
C LEU A 31 -1.34 0.02 4.62
N LEU A 32 -0.65 -0.17 3.50
CA LEU A 32 -1.11 -1.02 2.41
C LEU A 32 -0.72 -2.49 2.70
N GLY A 33 -1.63 -3.43 2.43
CA GLY A 33 -1.49 -4.84 2.78
C GLY A 33 -2.02 -5.23 4.17
N GLY A 34 -2.52 -4.26 4.95
CA GLY A 34 -3.12 -4.50 6.28
C GLY A 34 -2.17 -4.24 7.45
N ALA A 35 -2.60 -4.65 8.64
CA ALA A 35 -1.84 -4.44 9.87
C ALA A 35 -0.56 -5.31 9.90
N PRO A 36 0.52 -4.84 10.55
CA PRO A 36 1.76 -5.60 10.66
C PRO A 36 1.55 -6.97 11.32
N ALA A 37 2.08 -8.02 10.69
CA ALA A 37 2.08 -9.35 11.28
C ALA A 37 3.25 -9.51 12.27
N PRO A 38 3.11 -10.36 13.32
CA PRO A 38 4.23 -10.68 14.19
C PRO A 38 5.42 -11.24 13.39
N GLY A 39 6.60 -10.66 13.57
CA GLY A 39 7.84 -11.09 12.90
C GLY A 39 8.09 -10.46 11.53
N GLU A 40 7.21 -9.59 11.05
CA GLU A 40 7.40 -8.85 9.81
C GLU A 40 8.52 -7.80 9.96
N ARG A 41 9.34 -7.62 8.90
CA ARG A 41 10.50 -6.72 8.97
C ARG A 41 10.02 -5.26 8.97
N ALA A 42 10.68 -4.45 9.80
CA ALA A 42 10.37 -3.02 9.91
C ALA A 42 10.49 -2.28 8.56
N GLU A 43 11.41 -2.72 7.70
CA GLU A 43 11.62 -2.14 6.36
C GLU A 43 10.44 -2.43 5.42
N ASP A 44 9.92 -3.65 5.42
CA ASP A 44 8.73 -4.02 4.62
C ASP A 44 7.49 -3.22 5.08
N ILE A 45 7.35 -3.05 6.40
CA ILE A 45 6.29 -2.21 6.99
C ILE A 45 6.47 -0.75 6.57
N ALA A 46 7.69 -0.21 6.65
CA ALA A 46 7.98 1.17 6.27
C ALA A 46 7.72 1.43 4.79
N LEU A 47 8.06 0.47 3.92
CA LEU A 47 7.88 0.58 2.48
C LEU A 47 6.41 0.72 2.07
N ARG A 48 5.52 0.00 2.76
CA ARG A 48 4.07 0.04 2.51
C ARG A 48 3.29 1.04 3.38
N THR A 49 4.00 1.87 4.16
CA THR A 49 3.37 2.90 5.00
C THR A 49 3.39 4.25 4.27
N VAL A 50 2.22 4.88 4.19
CA VAL A 50 2.06 6.26 3.74
C VAL A 50 1.68 7.10 4.96
N LYS A 51 2.41 8.17 5.24
CA LYS A 51 1.98 9.15 6.23
C LYS A 51 1.10 10.18 5.55
N VAL A 52 -0.01 10.52 6.18
CA VAL A 52 -0.95 11.52 5.68
C VAL A 52 -1.36 12.43 6.83
N GLU A 53 -1.50 13.71 6.55
CA GLU A 53 -2.07 14.68 7.48
C GLU A 53 -3.27 15.33 6.81
N HIS A 54 -4.39 15.37 7.54
CA HIS A 54 -5.61 16.04 7.11
C HIS A 54 -5.87 17.25 7.99
N ASP A 55 -6.41 18.32 7.42
CA ASP A 55 -6.89 19.46 8.19
C ASP A 55 -8.22 19.16 8.91
N SER A 56 -8.75 20.14 9.66
CA SER A 56 -10.03 20.02 10.37
C SER A 56 -11.25 19.90 9.46
N MET A 57 -11.09 20.18 8.16
CA MET A 57 -12.14 20.01 7.15
C MET A 57 -12.01 18.66 6.42
N GLY A 58 -10.99 17.86 6.74
CA GLY A 58 -10.71 16.58 6.12
C GLY A 58 -9.92 16.67 4.82
N ASN A 59 -9.36 17.82 4.47
CA ASN A 59 -8.53 17.96 3.28
C ASN A 59 -7.13 17.42 3.56
N LEU A 60 -6.57 16.67 2.60
CA LEU A 60 -5.19 16.21 2.61
C LEU A 60 -4.25 17.40 2.46
N VAL A 61 -3.50 17.72 3.53
CA VAL A 61 -2.56 18.85 3.54
C VAL A 61 -1.10 18.41 3.46
N ARG A 62 -0.83 17.14 3.73
CA ARG A 62 0.51 16.55 3.61
C ARG A 62 0.41 15.07 3.34
N ALA A 63 1.31 14.56 2.51
CA ALA A 63 1.54 13.15 2.37
C ALA A 63 3.03 12.82 2.20
N GLU A 64 3.49 11.75 2.84
CA GLU A 64 4.85 11.24 2.72
C GLU A 64 4.82 9.74 2.43
N THR A 65 5.39 9.37 1.28
CA THR A 65 5.63 7.97 0.90
C THR A 65 7.06 7.57 1.26
N HIS A 66 7.35 6.27 1.29
CA HIS A 66 8.72 5.81 1.44
C HIS A 66 9.62 6.31 0.28
N PRO A 67 10.84 6.83 0.53
CA PRO A 67 11.68 7.43 -0.51
C PRO A 67 12.03 6.49 -1.66
N SER A 68 12.19 5.19 -1.39
CA SER A 68 12.52 4.19 -2.44
C SER A 68 11.40 3.97 -3.45
N LEU A 69 10.18 4.46 -3.20
CA LEU A 69 9.07 4.42 -4.16
C LEU A 69 9.21 5.52 -5.23
N GLY A 70 9.98 6.58 -4.97
CA GLY A 70 10.19 7.66 -5.92
C GLY A 70 8.92 8.39 -6.33
N LEU A 71 7.94 8.52 -5.41
CA LEU A 71 6.61 9.12 -5.65
C LEU A 71 6.47 10.54 -5.10
N TRP A 72 7.58 11.27 -4.90
CA TRP A 72 7.54 12.58 -4.22
C TRP A 72 6.75 13.64 -5.01
N ASN A 73 6.93 13.68 -6.32
CA ASN A 73 6.20 14.62 -7.19
C ASN A 73 4.70 14.30 -7.21
N GLU A 74 4.38 13.02 -7.34
CA GLU A 74 3.01 12.52 -7.40
C GLU A 74 2.29 12.70 -6.07
N ALA A 75 2.95 12.46 -4.93
CA ALA A 75 2.41 12.72 -3.61
C ALA A 75 2.10 14.21 -3.43
N THR A 76 2.99 15.08 -3.88
CA THR A 76 2.77 16.54 -3.86
C THR A 76 1.56 16.93 -4.70
N GLN A 77 1.42 16.33 -5.90
CA GLN A 77 0.27 16.56 -6.77
C GLN A 77 -1.03 16.08 -6.13
N CYS A 78 -1.03 14.90 -5.50
CA CYS A 78 -2.22 14.37 -4.81
C CYS A 78 -2.64 15.23 -3.63
N VAL A 79 -1.69 15.84 -2.90
CA VAL A 79 -2.00 16.85 -1.86
C VAL A 79 -2.66 18.08 -2.48
N SER A 80 -2.12 18.61 -3.58
CA SER A 80 -2.69 19.76 -4.29
C SER A 80 -4.11 19.50 -4.81
N ASP A 81 -4.37 18.28 -5.26
CA ASP A 81 -5.67 17.87 -5.81
C ASP A 81 -6.64 17.34 -4.74
N ASN A 82 -6.19 17.22 -3.49
CA ASN A 82 -6.93 16.60 -2.39
C ASN A 82 -7.39 15.16 -2.69
N ASP A 83 -6.54 14.36 -3.35
CA ASP A 83 -6.87 13.02 -3.83
C ASP A 83 -6.01 11.94 -3.16
N SER A 84 -6.45 11.51 -1.97
CA SER A 84 -5.82 10.43 -1.23
C SER A 84 -5.98 9.06 -1.91
N ALA A 85 -7.08 8.85 -2.66
CA ALA A 85 -7.33 7.59 -3.32
C ALA A 85 -6.29 7.33 -4.42
N ARG A 86 -6.04 8.33 -5.26
CA ARG A 86 -4.99 8.28 -6.28
C ARG A 86 -3.61 8.05 -5.68
N LEU A 87 -3.29 8.70 -4.57
CA LEU A 87 -2.01 8.49 -3.89
C LEU A 87 -1.82 7.03 -3.48
N LEU A 88 -2.84 6.43 -2.85
CA LEU A 88 -2.77 5.04 -2.39
C LEU A 88 -2.69 4.07 -3.57
N THR A 89 -3.37 4.33 -4.68
CA THR A 89 -3.24 3.54 -5.91
C THR A 89 -1.81 3.58 -6.46
N LEU A 90 -1.21 4.78 -6.57
CA LEU A 90 0.17 4.92 -7.06
C LEU A 90 1.19 4.19 -6.18
N VAL A 91 1.01 4.27 -4.86
CA VAL A 91 1.85 3.53 -3.92
C VAL A 91 1.69 2.03 -4.11
N TRP A 92 0.45 1.54 -4.26
CA TRP A 92 0.19 0.12 -4.50
C TRP A 92 0.83 -0.38 -5.80
N ASP A 93 0.62 0.34 -6.90
CA ASP A 93 1.18 -0.02 -8.20
C ASP A 93 2.71 -0.12 -8.12
N ARG A 94 3.35 0.84 -7.45
CA ARG A 94 4.81 0.81 -7.24
C ARG A 94 5.28 -0.36 -6.39
N LEU A 95 4.52 -0.73 -5.35
CA LEU A 95 4.81 -1.92 -4.55
C LEU A 95 4.71 -3.19 -5.39
N CYS A 96 3.67 -3.32 -6.22
CA CYS A 96 3.51 -4.44 -7.14
C CYS A 96 4.65 -4.51 -8.17
N GLU A 97 5.08 -3.38 -8.74
CA GLU A 97 6.23 -3.31 -9.65
C GLU A 97 7.52 -3.83 -9.00
N GLN A 98 7.79 -3.43 -7.75
CA GLN A 98 8.99 -3.84 -7.01
C GLN A 98 8.96 -5.32 -6.66
N GLN A 99 7.81 -5.85 -6.26
CA GLN A 99 7.62 -7.28 -5.98
C GLN A 99 7.75 -8.14 -7.24
N GLY A 100 7.17 -7.70 -8.36
CA GLY A 100 7.27 -8.39 -9.65
C GLY A 100 8.69 -8.48 -10.21
N ARG A 101 9.58 -7.54 -9.84
CA ARG A 101 11.01 -7.59 -10.19
C ARG A 101 11.85 -8.53 -9.32
N THR A 102 11.28 -9.08 -8.24
CA THR A 102 12.00 -9.94 -7.29
C THR A 102 11.74 -11.43 -7.57
N HIS A 103 10.90 -11.76 -8.57
CA HIS A 103 10.77 -13.14 -9.05
C HIS A 103 11.86 -13.41 -10.10
N PRO A 104 12.77 -14.38 -9.90
CA PRO A 104 13.69 -14.77 -10.95
C PRO A 104 12.89 -15.25 -12.15
N ASP A 105 13.31 -14.82 -13.33
CA ASP A 105 12.78 -15.29 -14.61
C ASP A 105 12.95 -16.82 -14.64
N PRO A 106 11.91 -17.63 -14.94
CA PRO A 106 12.05 -19.09 -15.04
C PRO A 106 13.12 -19.52 -16.05
N ALA A 107 13.57 -18.63 -16.93
CA ALA A 107 14.71 -18.84 -17.81
C ALA A 107 16.08 -18.91 -17.10
N GLU A 108 16.27 -18.29 -15.92
CA GLU A 108 17.53 -18.35 -15.16
C GLU A 108 17.62 -19.56 -14.22
N MET A 109 16.50 -20.20 -13.88
CA MET A 109 16.49 -21.40 -13.02
C MET A 109 16.73 -22.72 -13.76
N ALA A 110 16.73 -22.71 -15.10
CA ALA A 110 16.96 -23.91 -15.92
C ALA A 110 18.43 -24.14 -16.28
N GLY A 111 19.36 -23.34 -15.73
CA GLY A 111 20.80 -23.41 -16.03
C GLY A 111 21.66 -23.67 -14.79
N ALA A 112 21.63 -24.90 -14.26
CA ALA A 112 22.70 -25.47 -13.43
C ALA A 112 22.69 -27.00 -13.53
#